data_AF-A0A820L5X4-F1
#
_entry.id   AF-A0A820L5X4-F1
#
_cell.length_a   1.000
_cell.length_b   1.000
_cell.length_c   1.000
_cell.angle_alpha   90.00
_cell.angle_beta   90.00
_cell.angle_gamma   90.00
#
_symmetry.space_group_name_H-M   'P 1'
#
loop_
_entity.id
_entity.type
_entity.pdbx_description
1 polymer ?
#
loop_
_entity_poly.entity_id
_entity_poly.type
_entity_poly.pdbx_seq_one_letter_code
_entity_poly.pdbx_strand_id
1 'polypeptide(L)' 'RPTPIRPVYLVLQIHDELIFEIEISLRTNEIINIIHHAMEKNDHINLLLPVQIKSGDNWESMISVV' A
#
# COMPACT_ATOMS: atom_id res chain seq x y z
N ARG A 1 -25.92 -8.80 -5.50
CA ARG A 1 -25.27 -9.15 -4.20
C ARG A 1 -24.57 -7.89 -3.72
N PRO A 2 -24.77 -7.41 -2.48
CA PRO A 2 -23.96 -6.30 -1.98
C PRO A 2 -22.50 -6.75 -1.92
N THR A 3 -21.61 -5.96 -2.51
CA THR A 3 -20.17 -6.14 -2.38
C THR A 3 -19.80 -5.97 -0.92
N PRO A 4 -19.02 -6.88 -0.31
CA PRO A 4 -18.48 -6.63 1.02
C PRO A 4 -17.64 -5.36 0.96
N ILE A 5 -17.89 -4.42 1.87
CA ILE A 5 -17.06 -3.24 2.06
C ILE A 5 -15.69 -3.77 2.48
N ARG A 6 -14.73 -3.80 1.56
CA ARG A 6 -13.34 -4.11 1.90
C ARG A 6 -12.66 -2.77 2.09
N PRO A 7 -11.99 -2.53 3.22
CA PRO A 7 -11.37 -1.23 3.49
C PRO A 7 -10.14 -0.95 2.62
N VAL A 8 -9.69 -1.92 1.80
CA VAL A 8 -8.49 -1.85 0.97
C VAL A 8 -8.71 -2.61 -0.33
N TYR A 9 -8.39 -1.97 -1.46
CA TYR A 9 -8.42 -2.57 -2.80
C TYR A 9 -7.10 -2.30 -3.52
N LEU A 10 -6.52 -3.33 -4.15
CA LEU A 10 -5.46 -3.13 -5.14
C LEU A 10 -6.13 -2.67 -6.45
N VAL A 11 -5.83 -1.45 -6.87
CA VAL A 11 -6.41 -0.84 -8.07
C VAL A 11 -5.53 -1.10 -9.28
N LEU A 12 -4.22 -0.95 -9.12
CA LEU A 12 -3.28 -1.02 -10.23
C LEU A 12 -1.92 -1.56 -9.77
N GLN A 13 -1.25 -2.24 -10.69
CA GLN A 13 0.15 -2.60 -10.59
C GLN A 13 0.85 -2.05 -11.83
N ILE A 14 1.90 -1.25 -11.64
CA ILE A 14 2.77 -0.76 -12.72
C ILE A 14 4.19 -1.16 -12.38
N HIS A 15 4.73 -2.15 -13.08
CA HIS A 15 6.08 -2.67 -12.84
C HIS A 15 6.29 -3.07 -11.36
N ASP A 16 7.11 -2.31 -10.64
CA ASP A 16 7.48 -2.44 -9.23
C ASP A 16 6.58 -1.64 -8.27
N GLU A 17 5.64 -0.85 -8.79
CA GLU A 17 4.69 -0.06 -8.00
C GLU A 17 3.33 -0.77 -7.86
N LEU A 18 2.81 -0.78 -6.63
CA LEU A 18 1.46 -1.26 -6.28
C LEU A 18 0.62 -0.11 -5.75
N ILE A 19 -0.60 0.02 -6.29
CA ILE A 19 -1.48 1.16 -6.01
C ILE A 19 -2.75 0.66 -5.36
N PHE A 20 -2.95 1.11 -4.13
CA PHE A 20 -4.09 0.73 -3.31
C PHE A 20 -5.04 1.91 -3.13
N GLU A 21 -6.33 1.63 -3.23
CA GLU A 21 -7.37 2.52 -2.74
C GLU A 21 -7.76 2.03 -1.33
N ILE A 22 -7.64 2.92 -0.36
CA ILE A 22 -7.84 2.61 1.06
C ILE A 22 -8.92 3.53 1.60
N GLU A 23 -9.92 2.95 2.28
CA GLU A 23 -10.90 3.73 3.02
C GLU A 23 -10.23 4.41 4.22
N ILE A 24 -10.30 5.75 4.26
CA ILE A 24 -9.69 6.54 5.33
C ILE A 24 -10.36 6.19 6.66
N SER A 25 -9.58 5.62 7.58
CA SER A 25 -10.05 5.19 8.89
C SER A 25 -8.92 5.29 9.92
N LEU A 26 -9.24 5.05 11.20
CA LEU A 26 -8.24 4.97 12.26
C LEU A 26 -7.18 3.87 12.02
N ARG A 27 -7.43 2.94 11.10
CA ARG A 27 -6.54 1.81 10.77
C ARG A 27 -5.67 2.03 9.53
N THR A 28 -5.75 3.18 8.86
CA THR A 28 -4.99 3.45 7.63
C THR A 28 -3.48 3.24 7.83
N ASN A 29 -2.92 3.70 8.95
CA ASN A 29 -1.50 3.51 9.25
C ASN A 29 -1.12 2.04 9.49
N GLU A 30 -2.02 1.26 10.12
CA GLU A 30 -1.80 -0.19 10.31
C GLU A 30 -1.76 -0.92 8.97
N ILE A 31 -2.67 -0.57 8.05
CA ILE A 31 -2.72 -1.12 6.70
C ILE A 31 -1.44 -0.79 5.93
N ILE A 32 -1.00 0.47 5.96
CA ILE A 32 0.26 0.91 5.32
C ILE A 32 1.45 0.08 5.83
N ASN A 33 1.55 -0.10 7.14
CA ASN A 33 2.62 -0.90 7.75
C ASN A 33 2.58 -2.37 7.33
N ILE A 34 1.38 -2.95 7.20
CA ILE A 34 1.23 -4.33 6.72
C ILE A 34 1.72 -4.45 5.27
N ILE A 35 1.35 -3.51 4.40
CA ILE A 35 1.77 -3.51 3.00
C ILE A 35 3.30 -3.35 2.91
N HIS A 36 3.86 -2.39 3.65
CA HIS A 36 5.31 -2.18 3.74
C HIS A 36 6.03 -3.48 4.12
N HIS A 37 5.61 -4.09 5.23
CA HIS A 37 6.21 -5.31 5.76
C HIS A 37 6.11 -6.48 4.78
N ALA A 38 4.95 -6.63 4.14
CA ALA A 38 4.72 -7.70 3.19
C ALA A 38 5.63 -7.54 1.97
N MET A 39 5.80 -6.33 1.45
CA MET A 39 6.67 -6.06 0.31
C MET A 39 8.15 -6.24 0.65
N GLU A 40 8.61 -5.73 1.79
CA GLU A 40 10.02 -5.87 2.22
C GLU A 40 10.42 -7.33 2.47
N LYS A 41 9.50 -8.13 3.04
CA LYS A 41 9.77 -9.53 3.40
C LYS A 41 9.26 -10.56 2.39
N ASN A 42 8.79 -10.11 1.22
CA ASN A 42 8.20 -11.01 0.23
C ASN A 42 9.22 -12.04 -0.29
N ASP A 43 10.50 -11.70 -0.29
CA ASP A 43 11.53 -12.54 -0.88
C ASP A 43 12.53 -13.06 0.16
N HIS A 44 13.06 -14.26 -0.10
CA HIS A 44 14.06 -14.92 0.76
C HIS A 44 15.49 -14.58 0.29
N ILE A 45 15.66 -13.42 -0.34
CA ILE A 45 16.93 -12.95 -0.85
C ILE A 45 17.71 -12.32 0.30
N ASN A 46 19.03 -12.56 0.35
CA ASN A 46 19.96 -11.92 1.29
C ASN A 46 20.23 -10.44 0.92
N LEU A 47 19.19 -9.70 0.56
CA LEU A 47 19.25 -8.28 0.23
C LEU A 47 18.01 -7.58 0.81
N LEU A 48 18.21 -6.40 1.40
CA LEU A 48 17.09 -5.55 1.80
C LEU A 48 16.42 -4.99 0.55
N LEU A 49 15.09 -5.09 0.49
CA LEU A 49 14.26 -4.48 -0.55
C LEU A 49 13.57 -3.26 0.04
N PRO A 50 14.18 -2.07 0.03
CA PRO A 50 13.57 -0.88 0.60
C PRO A 50 12.30 -0.53 -0.18
N VAL A 51 11.17 -0.42 0.52
CA VAL A 51 9.87 -0.09 -0.07
C VAL A 51 9.55 1.37 0.21
N GLN A 52 9.32 2.14 -0.85
CA GLN A 52 8.87 3.53 -0.71
C GLN A 52 7.34 3.56 -0.72
N ILE A 53 6.75 4.25 0.27
CA ILE A 53 5.29 4.41 0.34
C ILE A 53 4.93 5.88 0.21
N LYS A 54 4.01 6.15 -0.72
CA LYS A 54 3.38 7.45 -0.87
C LYS A 54 1.88 7.34 -0.65
N SER A 55 1.27 8.37 -0.06
CA SER A 55 -0.18 8.46 0.12
C SER A 55 -0.68 9.85 -0.22
N GLY A 56 -1.89 9.95 -0.76
CA GLY A 56 -2.55 11.20 -1.07
C GLY A 56 -3.98 10.95 -1.54
N ASP A 57 -4.80 12.00 -1.56
CA ASP A 57 -6.19 11.93 -2.02
C ASP A 57 -6.29 11.65 -3.53
N ASN A 58 -5.23 11.96 -4.28
CA ASN A 58 -5.10 11.68 -5.71
C ASN A 58 -3.63 11.45 -6.07
N TRP A 59 -3.37 11.10 -7.34
CA TRP A 59 -2.02 10.79 -7.82
C TRP A 59 -1.04 11.96 -7.69
N GLU A 60 -1.49 13.18 -7.94
CA GLU A 60 -0.64 14.38 -7.92
C GLU A 60 -0.31 14.82 -6.48
N SER A 61 -1.20 14.55 -5.52
CA SER A 61 -1.03 14.91 -4.11
C SER A 61 -0.30 13.87 -3.25
N MET A 62 0.27 12.83 -3.87
CA MET A 62 0.97 11.76 -3.16
C MET A 62 2.25 12.27 -2.48
N ILE A 63 2.31 12.16 -1.15
CA ILE A 63 3.48 12.49 -0.32
C ILE A 63 4.08 11.23 0.29
N SER A 64 5.41 11.20 0.46
CA SER A 64 6.11 10.11 1.15
C SER A 64 5.70 10.05 2.62
N VAL A 65 5.37 8.85 3.10
CA VAL A 65 4.81 8.63 4.46
C VAL A 65 5.82 7.96 5.40
N VAL A 66 6.77 7.21 4.83
CA VAL A 66 7.80 6.43 5.54
C VAL A 66 9.13 6.59 4.80
#